data_AF-A0A1V1P0S6-F1
#
_entry.id   AF-A0A1V1P0S6-F1
#
_cell.length_a   1.000
_cell.length_b   1.000
_cell.length_c   1.000
_cell.angle_alpha   90.00
_cell.angle_beta   90.00
_cell.angle_gamma   90.00
#
_symmetry.space_group_name_H-M   'P 1'
#
loop_
_entity.id
_entity.type
_entity.pdbx_description
1 polymer ?
#
loop_
_entity_poly.entity_id
_entity_poly.type
_entity_poly.pdbx_seq_one_letter_code
_entity_poly.pdbx_strand_id
1 'polypeptide(L)'
;MSFIIEGTDCLPPLSGGYLIINIDKKEFHIVSVPSPVLSADRHRDSVNENSDFIEDEEGNEFSITVLSSNVGVDWTIEVKTKSDEKELRKRIGVEYQANEF
;
A
#
# COMPACT_ATOMS: atom_id res chain seq x y z
N MET A 1 5.88 -8.06 18.05
CA MET A 1 6.10 -6.60 17.93
C MET A 1 5.42 -6.15 16.64
N SER A 2 5.13 -4.86 16.49
CA SER A 2 4.47 -4.35 15.29
C SER A 2 4.94 -2.96 14.94
N PHE A 3 5.02 -2.67 13.65
CA PHE A 3 5.37 -1.35 13.12
C PHE A 3 4.57 -1.02 11.89
N ILE A 4 4.56 0.27 11.55
CA ILE A 4 3.78 0.81 10.44
C ILE A 4 4.72 1.46 9.44
N ILE A 5 4.47 1.17 8.16
CA ILE A 5 5.05 1.87 7.02
C ILE A 5 3.92 2.63 6.33
N GLU A 6 4.10 3.93 6.17
CA GLU A 6 3.12 4.83 5.57
C GLU A 6 3.76 5.53 4.38
N GLY A 7 2.96 5.81 3.36
CA GLY A 7 3.39 6.61 2.23
C GLY A 7 2.19 7.21 1.51
N THR A 8 2.48 8.23 0.70
CA THR A 8 1.48 8.98 -0.04
C THR A 8 2.05 9.38 -1.40
N ASP A 9 1.19 9.40 -2.40
CA ASP A 9 1.45 9.97 -3.70
C ASP A 9 0.38 11.02 -4.01
N CYS A 10 0.79 12.22 -4.44
CA CYS A 10 -0.11 13.34 -4.64
C CYS A 10 -0.79 13.36 -6.02
N LEU A 11 -0.60 12.31 -6.84
CA LEU A 11 -1.27 12.19 -8.13
C LEU A 11 -2.40 11.16 -8.04
N PRO A 12 -3.63 11.54 -8.44
CA PRO A 12 -4.76 10.61 -8.39
C PRO A 12 -4.56 9.46 -9.39
N PRO A 13 -4.85 8.19 -9.00
CA PRO A 13 -4.72 7.05 -9.88
C PRO A 13 -5.94 6.98 -10.82
N LEU A 14 -5.96 7.79 -11.88
CA LEU A 14 -7.10 7.91 -12.80
C LEU A 14 -7.63 6.55 -13.27
N SER A 15 -6.71 5.61 -13.55
CA SER A 15 -7.00 4.25 -13.99
C SER A 15 -6.53 3.18 -12.99
N GLY A 16 -6.43 3.56 -11.72
CA GLY A 16 -5.88 2.70 -10.67
C GLY A 16 -4.36 2.59 -10.75
N GLY A 17 -3.82 1.58 -10.08
CA GLY A 17 -2.39 1.30 -10.09
C GLY A 17 -2.06 0.09 -9.22
N TYR A 18 -0.79 -0.01 -8.85
CA TYR A 18 -0.25 -1.10 -8.04
C TYR A 18 0.68 -0.56 -6.97
N LEU A 19 0.56 -1.12 -5.76
CA LEU A 19 1.51 -0.94 -4.68
C LEU A 19 2.36 -2.22 -4.61
N ILE A 20 3.64 -2.08 -4.93
CA ILE A 20 4.61 -3.17 -4.95
C ILE A 20 5.37 -3.16 -3.63
N ILE A 21 5.27 -4.26 -2.90
CA ILE A 21 5.96 -4.47 -1.63
C ILE A 21 7.13 -5.40 -1.90
N ASN A 22 8.31 -4.94 -1.53
CA ASN A 22 9.56 -5.65 -1.71
C ASN A 22 10.16 -6.02 -0.37
N ILE A 23 10.74 -7.22 -0.25
CA ILE A 23 11.61 -7.61 0.87
C ILE A 23 12.97 -7.97 0.28
N ASP A 24 14.04 -7.37 0.79
CA ASP A 24 15.41 -7.54 0.26
C ASP A 24 15.53 -7.25 -1.24
N LYS A 25 14.80 -6.24 -1.72
CA LYS A 25 14.73 -5.83 -3.14
C LYS A 25 14.15 -6.90 -4.07
N LYS A 26 13.46 -7.90 -3.53
CA LYS A 26 12.65 -8.84 -4.30
C LYS A 26 11.18 -8.51 -4.11
N GLU A 27 10.43 -8.59 -5.19
CA GLU A 27 8.97 -8.51 -5.15
C GLU A 27 8.43 -9.60 -4.22
N PHE A 28 7.74 -9.14 -3.18
CA PHE A 28 7.12 -10.01 -2.19
C PHE A 28 5.61 -10.09 -2.43
N HIS A 29 4.98 -8.94 -2.63
CA HIS A 29 3.53 -8.88 -2.83
C HIS A 29 3.13 -7.62 -3.60
N ILE A 30 2.03 -7.70 -4.35
CA ILE A 30 1.47 -6.58 -5.11
C ILE A 30 0.02 -6.40 -4.69
N VAL A 31 -0.33 -5.19 -4.26
CA VAL A 31 -1.70 -4.80 -3.94
C VAL A 31 -2.24 -3.90 -5.04
N SER A 32 -3.45 -4.17 -5.50
CA SER A 32 -4.12 -3.31 -6.48
C SER A 32 -4.57 -2.01 -5.82
N VAL A 33 -4.26 -0.87 -6.44
CA VAL A 33 -4.76 0.45 -6.06
C VAL A 33 -6.01 0.73 -6.89
N PRO A 34 -7.20 0.86 -6.27
CA PRO A 34 -8.42 1.14 -7.01
C PRO A 34 -8.37 2.54 -7.63
N SER A 35 -9.14 2.75 -8.70
CA SER A 35 -9.38 4.10 -9.23
C SER A 35 -10.32 4.87 -8.30
N PRO A 36 -10.13 6.17 -8.11
CA PRO A 36 -11.02 6.97 -7.29
C PRO A 36 -12.33 7.22 -8.05
N VAL A 37 -13.40 7.53 -7.31
CA VAL A 37 -14.68 7.91 -7.92
C VAL A 37 -14.60 9.36 -8.37
N LEU A 38 -14.10 9.60 -9.58
CA LEU A 38 -13.86 10.93 -10.14
C LEU A 38 -15.13 11.79 -10.31
N SER A 39 -16.29 11.15 -10.43
CA SER A 39 -17.59 11.82 -10.60
C SER A 39 -18.20 12.33 -9.28
N ALA A 40 -17.52 12.13 -8.15
CA ALA A 40 -18.03 12.54 -6.85
C ALA A 40 -17.73 14.03 -6.57
N ASP A 41 -18.77 14.78 -6.22
CA ASP A 41 -18.71 16.22 -5.91
C ASP A 41 -17.93 16.52 -4.60
N ARG A 42 -17.90 15.55 -3.70
CA ARG A 42 -17.24 15.63 -2.39
C ARG A 42 -16.06 14.68 -2.32
N HIS A 43 -14.95 15.15 -1.78
CA HIS A 43 -13.72 14.36 -1.65
C HIS A 43 -13.93 13.02 -0.92
N ARG A 44 -14.72 12.96 0.16
CA ARG A 44 -15.03 11.71 0.87
C ARG A 44 -15.76 10.68 0.01
N ASP A 45 -16.56 11.14 -0.92
CA ASP A 45 -17.32 10.30 -1.86
C ASP A 45 -16.46 9.87 -3.06
N SER A 46 -15.25 10.44 -3.21
CA SER A 46 -14.25 10.06 -4.22
C SER A 46 -13.27 8.97 -3.75
N VAL A 47 -13.27 8.65 -2.45
CA VAL A 47 -12.31 7.71 -1.85
C VAL A 47 -12.72 6.26 -2.13
N ASN A 48 -11.79 5.47 -2.68
CA ASN A 48 -11.91 4.02 -2.76
C ASN A 48 -10.78 3.37 -1.97
N GLU A 49 -11.13 2.37 -1.16
CA GLU A 49 -10.19 1.62 -0.32
C GLU A 49 -10.04 0.19 -0.84
N ASN A 50 -8.83 -0.33 -0.79
CA ASN A 50 -8.55 -1.75 -0.91
C ASN A 50 -7.66 -2.19 0.26
N SER A 51 -8.01 -3.31 0.88
CA SER A 51 -7.25 -3.88 1.99
C SER A 51 -6.83 -5.31 1.65
N ASP A 52 -5.58 -5.63 1.91
CA ASP A 52 -5.00 -6.95 1.68
C ASP A 52 -4.26 -7.46 2.94
N PHE A 53 -4.14 -8.77 3.05
CA PHE A 53 -3.48 -9.42 4.18
C PHE A 53 -2.66 -10.61 3.69
N ILE A 54 -1.38 -10.63 4.05
CA ILE A 54 -0.45 -11.70 3.67
C ILE A 54 0.53 -12.02 4.81
N GLU A 55 0.94 -13.29 4.88
CA GLU A 55 1.99 -13.77 5.79
C GLU A 55 3.19 -14.26 4.96
N ASP A 56 4.41 -13.95 5.41
CA ASP A 56 5.62 -14.49 4.79
C ASP A 56 6.06 -15.85 5.41
N GLU A 57 7.03 -16.51 4.79
CA GLU A 57 7.57 -17.79 5.25
C GLU A 57 8.21 -17.72 6.66
N GLU A 58 8.70 -16.56 7.10
CA GLU A 58 9.21 -16.34 8.46
C GLU A 58 8.08 -16.11 9.49
N GLY A 59 6.81 -16.10 9.07
CA GLY A 59 5.64 -15.87 9.92
C GLY A 59 5.44 -14.40 10.31
N ASN A 60 5.93 -13.47 9.47
CA ASN A 60 5.60 -12.05 9.60
C ASN A 60 4.26 -11.78 8.92
N GLU A 61 3.35 -11.11 9.61
CA GLU A 61 2.03 -10.77 9.09
C GLU A 61 2.03 -9.33 8.56
N PHE A 62 1.53 -9.12 7.36
CA PHE A 62 1.43 -7.83 6.68
C PHE A 62 -0.04 -7.53 6.44
N SER A 63 -0.54 -6.45 7.05
CA SER A 63 -1.87 -5.91 6.79
C SER A 63 -1.70 -4.62 5.99
N ILE A 64 -2.19 -4.60 4.76
CA ILE A 64 -2.02 -3.49 3.83
C ILE A 64 -3.36 -2.83 3.60
N THR A 65 -3.39 -1.52 3.71
CA THR A 65 -4.56 -0.70 3.36
C THR A 65 -4.11 0.37 2.40
N VAL A 66 -4.79 0.47 1.25
CA VAL A 66 -4.55 1.49 0.25
C VAL A 66 -5.83 2.28 0.03
N LEU A 67 -5.72 3.59 0.09
CA LEU A 67 -6.80 4.53 -0.18
C LEU A 67 -6.44 5.34 -1.43
N SER A 68 -7.35 5.36 -2.37
CA SER A 68 -7.27 6.19 -3.58
C SER A 68 -8.32 7.29 -3.49
N SER A 69 -8.00 8.48 -3.96
CA SER A 69 -8.92 9.61 -3.98
C SER A 69 -8.65 10.52 -5.17
N ASN A 70 -9.49 11.53 -5.37
CA ASN A 70 -9.28 12.54 -6.40
C ASN A 70 -8.06 13.46 -6.16
N VAL A 71 -7.38 13.34 -5.01
CA VAL A 71 -6.15 14.12 -4.70
C VAL A 71 -4.88 13.28 -4.66
N GLY A 72 -4.98 11.95 -4.70
CA GLY A 72 -3.82 11.10 -4.52
C GLY A 72 -4.12 9.70 -4.01
N VAL A 73 -3.05 9.01 -3.64
CA VAL A 73 -3.05 7.67 -3.06
C VAL A 73 -2.34 7.71 -1.72
N ASP A 74 -2.95 7.13 -0.71
CA ASP A 74 -2.35 6.92 0.61
C ASP A 74 -2.29 5.42 0.88
N TRP A 75 -1.22 4.96 1.51
CA TRP A 75 -1.12 3.57 1.93
C TRP A 75 -0.54 3.43 3.33
N THR A 76 -0.97 2.37 3.99
CA THR A 76 -0.52 1.97 5.31
C THR A 76 -0.27 0.47 5.30
N ILE A 77 0.92 0.07 5.75
CA ILE A 77 1.31 -1.33 5.90
C ILE A 77 1.63 -1.54 7.38
N GLU A 78 0.77 -2.27 8.09
CA GLU A 78 1.04 -2.76 9.43
C GLU A 78 1.74 -4.11 9.33
N VAL A 79 2.94 -4.20 9.91
CA VAL A 79 3.73 -5.43 9.95
C VAL A 79 3.82 -5.94 11.37
N LYS A 80 3.38 -7.17 11.61
CA LYS A 80 3.55 -7.88 12.88
C LYS A 80 4.65 -8.94 12.72
N THR A 81 5.65 -8.87 13.59
CA THR A 81 6.79 -9.78 13.57
C THR A 81 7.16 -10.24 14.98
N LYS A 82 7.70 -11.46 15.08
CA LYS A 82 8.35 -11.97 16.29
C LYS A 82 9.87 -11.69 16.30
N SER A 83 10.42 -11.25 15.17
CA SER A 83 11.84 -10.98 14.94
C SER A 83 12.20 -9.52 15.23
N ASP A 84 13.45 -9.13 14.96
CA ASP A 84 13.91 -7.75 15.15
C ASP A 84 13.24 -6.79 14.15
N GLU A 85 12.41 -5.90 14.68
CA GLU A 85 11.64 -4.92 13.92
C GLU A 85 12.51 -4.00 13.06
N LYS A 86 13.67 -3.56 13.59
CA LYS A 86 14.49 -2.55 12.92
C LYS A 86 15.19 -3.13 11.70
N GLU A 87 15.62 -4.39 11.79
CA GLU A 87 16.23 -5.08 10.66
C GLU A 87 15.19 -5.39 9.58
N LEU A 88 14.01 -5.92 9.96
CA LEU A 88 12.94 -6.18 8.99
C LEU A 88 12.48 -4.90 8.28
N ARG A 89 12.30 -3.80 9.02
CA ARG A 89 11.88 -2.52 8.45
C ARG A 89 12.84 -1.96 7.40
N LYS A 90 14.15 -2.19 7.53
CA LYS A 90 15.14 -1.74 6.52
C LYS A 90 15.12 -2.58 5.25
N ARG A 91 14.68 -3.84 5.35
CA ARG A 91 14.59 -4.78 4.24
C ARG A 91 13.34 -4.53 3.39
N ILE A 92 12.29 -3.97 3.99
CA ILE A 92 11.03 -3.67 3.31
C ILE A 92 11.18 -2.40 2.47
N GLY A 93 10.88 -2.51 1.18
CA GLY A 93 10.70 -1.38 0.27
C GLY A 93 9.26 -1.34 -0.23
N VAL A 94 8.75 -0.13 -0.48
CA VAL A 94 7.41 0.06 -1.04
C VAL A 94 7.53 1.00 -2.23
N GLU A 95 6.96 0.59 -3.35
CA GLU A 95 6.92 1.37 -4.59
C GLU A 95 5.49 1.45 -5.09
N TYR A 96 5.04 2.65 -5.44
CA TYR A 96 3.75 2.87 -6.06
C TYR A 96 3.93 3.09 -7.56
N GLN A 97 3.14 2.39 -8.37
CA GLN A 97 3.09 2.52 -9.81
C GLN A 97 1.65 2.79 -10.26
N ALA A 98 1.39 3.99 -10.76
CA ALA A 98 0.11 4.33 -11.36
C ALA A 98 -0.03 3.67 -12.75
N ASN A 99 -1.26 3.28 -13.12
CA ASN A 99 -1.53 2.85 -14.49
C ASN A 99 -1.48 4.03 -15.45
N GLU A 100 -0.79 3.88 -16.59
CA GLU A 100 -0.61 4.95 -17.58
C GLU A 100 -1.84 5.17 -18.51
N PHE A 101 -2.91 4.38 -18.39
CA PHE A 101 -4.02 4.37 -19.35
C PHE A 101 -5.37 4.14 -18.69
#